data_AF-A0A660UTQ5-F1
#
_entry.id   AF-A0A660UTQ5-F1
#
_cell.length_a   1.000
_cell.length_b   1.000
_cell.length_c   1.000
_cell.angle_alpha   90.00
_cell.angle_beta   90.00
_cell.angle_gamma   90.00
#
_symmetry.space_group_name_H-M   'P 1'
#
loop_
_entity.id
_entity.type
_entity.pdbx_description
1 polymer ?
#
loop_
_entity_poly.entity_id
_entity_poly.type
_entity_poly.pdbx_seq_one_letter_code
_entity_poly.pdbx_strand_id
1 'polypeptide(L)'
;MIFFNYSTVAGWIGIVVAILMIPTVLILAYKMFPKTRFGKAVTLTPPKRDLGDAIPDTDRLKELVGRTGVVLSDLRPVGMCDFSGRRVECVAETGYIEKDSKVAVIRVEGTQLTVRMVEEKA
;
A
#
# COMPACT_ATOMS: atom_id res chain seq x y z
N MET A 1 40.66 32.16 17.68
CA MET A 1 42.12 32.41 17.73
C MET A 1 42.61 32.34 19.20
N ILE A 2 42.37 31.23 19.91
CA ILE A 2 42.67 31.10 21.36
C ILE A 2 43.45 29.80 21.72
N PHE A 3 43.64 28.84 20.79
CA PHE A 3 44.29 27.55 21.09
C PHE A 3 45.53 27.25 20.24
N PHE A 4 46.46 28.20 20.12
CA PHE A 4 47.69 28.02 19.31
C PHE A 4 48.98 27.87 20.14
N ASN A 5 48.89 27.56 21.44
CA ASN A 5 50.04 27.65 22.37
C ASN A 5 50.32 26.40 23.24
N TYR A 6 49.98 25.16 22.84
CA TYR A 6 50.39 23.98 23.65
C TYR A 6 51.10 22.82 22.94
N SER A 7 50.82 22.53 21.67
CA SER A 7 51.65 21.66 20.79
C SER A 7 50.88 21.42 19.51
N THR A 8 51.58 21.24 18.38
CA THR A 8 51.00 20.73 17.12
C THR A 8 50.04 19.56 17.40
N VAL A 9 50.38 18.70 18.35
CA VAL A 9 49.59 17.58 18.88
C VAL A 9 48.16 17.95 19.27
N ALA A 10 47.92 19.07 19.97
CA ALA A 10 46.57 19.47 20.38
C ALA A 10 45.70 19.92 19.18
N GLY A 11 46.33 20.57 18.19
CA GLY A 11 45.68 20.93 16.93
C GLY A 11 45.30 19.70 16.10
N TRP A 12 46.21 18.73 16.00
CA TRP A 12 45.95 17.46 15.33
C TRP A 12 44.86 16.64 16.04
N ILE A 13 44.84 16.60 17.38
CA ILE A 13 43.77 15.93 18.14
C ILE A 13 42.42 16.60 17.87
N GLY A 14 42.35 17.93 17.88
CA GLY A 14 41.12 18.66 17.57
C GLY A 14 40.59 18.37 16.15
N ILE A 15 41.49 18.29 15.17
CA ILE A 15 41.13 17.95 13.78
C ILE A 15 40.62 16.51 13.67
N VAL A 16 41.29 15.54 14.30
CA VAL A 16 40.85 14.12 14.31
C VAL A 16 39.49 13.99 15.00
N VAL A 17 39.30 14.67 16.12
CA VAL A 17 38.00 14.69 16.82
C VAL A 17 36.93 15.29 15.93
N ALA A 18 37.18 16.43 15.27
CA ALA A 18 36.21 17.04 14.36
C ALA A 18 35.85 16.11 13.18
N ILE A 19 36.85 15.47 12.55
CA ILE A 19 36.67 14.51 11.45
C ILE A 19 35.85 13.30 11.90
N LEU A 20 35.94 12.88 13.16
CA LEU A 20 35.14 11.77 13.69
C LEU A 20 33.75 12.24 14.14
N MET A 21 33.64 13.42 14.76
CA MET A 21 32.38 13.93 15.32
C MET A 21 31.37 14.26 14.23
N ILE A 22 31.80 14.93 13.15
CA ILE A 22 30.94 15.35 12.04
C ILE A 22 30.20 14.15 11.38
N PRO A 23 30.88 13.10 10.89
CA PRO A 23 30.20 11.94 10.31
C PRO A 23 29.39 11.17 11.37
N THR A 24 29.84 11.12 12.62
CA THR A 24 29.08 10.44 13.69
C THR A 24 27.73 11.11 13.94
N VAL A 25 27.71 12.45 14.00
CA VAL A 25 26.46 13.23 14.13
C VAL A 25 25.59 13.09 12.88
N LEU A 26 26.17 13.09 11.68
CA LEU A 26 25.41 12.87 10.45
C LEU A 26 24.80 11.47 10.39
N ILE A 27 25.53 10.42 10.77
CA ILE A 27 25.02 9.04 10.82
C ILE A 27 23.94 8.91 11.88
N LEU A 28 24.14 9.51 13.06
CA LEU A 28 23.14 9.47 14.14
C LEU A 28 21.89 10.25 13.74
N ALA A 29 22.05 11.43 13.13
CA ALA A 29 20.97 12.21 12.57
C ALA A 29 20.22 11.38 11.52
N TYR A 30 20.91 10.81 10.52
CA TYR A 30 20.28 10.01 9.46
C TYR A 30 19.61 8.73 9.97
N LYS A 31 20.14 8.11 11.03
CA LYS A 31 19.55 6.90 11.66
C LYS A 31 18.38 7.23 12.58
N MET A 32 18.36 8.43 13.17
CA MET A 32 17.33 8.87 14.12
C MET A 32 16.22 9.70 13.46
N PHE A 33 16.50 10.37 12.33
CA PHE A 33 15.52 11.08 11.49
C PHE A 33 14.34 10.22 11.01
N PRO A 34 14.52 8.96 10.58
CA PRO A 34 13.39 8.12 10.19
C PRO A 34 12.56 7.63 11.40
N LYS A 35 13.01 7.84 12.64
CA LYS A 35 12.25 7.52 13.86
C LYS A 35 11.51 8.72 14.47
N THR A 36 11.80 9.95 14.05
CA THR A 36 11.09 11.16 14.54
C THR A 36 9.85 11.47 13.69
N ARG A 37 8.85 12.12 14.30
CA ARG A 37 7.52 12.39 13.71
C ARG A 37 7.53 13.06 12.32
N PHE A 38 8.61 13.75 11.95
CA PHE A 38 8.77 14.40 10.65
C PHE A 38 9.19 13.44 9.51
N GLY A 39 9.98 12.39 9.79
CA GLY A 39 10.38 11.41 8.76
C GLY A 39 9.20 10.57 8.25
N LYS A 40 8.25 10.26 9.14
CA LYS A 40 6.97 9.59 8.79
C LYS A 40 6.02 10.45 7.96
N ALA A 41 6.20 11.77 7.93
CA ALA A 41 5.38 12.68 7.13
C ALA A 41 5.87 12.80 5.68
N VAL A 42 7.15 12.51 5.42
CA VAL A 42 7.78 12.63 4.09
C VAL A 42 7.97 11.27 3.42
N THR A 43 8.16 10.19 4.19
CA THR A 43 8.05 8.85 3.63
C THR A 43 6.57 8.48 3.63
N LEU A 44 5.89 8.63 2.47
CA LEU A 44 4.68 7.86 2.18
C LEU A 44 5.03 6.40 2.44
N THR A 45 4.70 5.94 3.63
CA THR A 45 4.72 4.53 3.98
C THR A 45 3.78 3.90 2.96
N PRO A 46 4.25 3.06 2.01
CA PRO A 46 3.31 2.24 1.26
C PRO A 46 2.50 1.52 2.31
N PRO A 47 1.16 1.60 2.29
CA PRO A 47 0.34 1.15 3.40
C PRO A 47 0.73 -0.29 3.69
N LYS A 48 1.43 -0.47 4.81
CA LYS A 48 1.40 -1.75 5.51
C LYS A 48 -0.07 -1.88 5.82
N ARG A 49 -0.75 -2.71 5.02
CA ARG A 49 -2.11 -3.17 5.29
C ARG A 49 -1.99 -4.03 6.53
N ASP A 50 -1.75 -3.40 7.68
CA ASP A 50 -1.99 -3.99 8.98
C ASP A 50 -3.48 -4.30 8.98
N LEU A 51 -3.73 -5.59 9.18
CA LEU A 51 -4.96 -6.30 8.95
C LEU A 51 -6.01 -6.02 10.05
N GLY A 52 -6.07 -4.79 10.54
CA GLY A 52 -6.94 -4.43 11.66
C GLY A 52 -7.41 -3.00 11.55
N ASP A 53 -8.73 -2.82 11.67
CA ASP A 53 -9.39 -1.59 12.12
C ASP A 53 -9.75 -0.51 11.10
N ALA A 54 -10.15 -0.86 9.86
CA ALA A 54 -10.88 0.13 9.04
C ALA A 54 -11.90 -0.36 7.99
N ILE A 55 -12.06 -1.66 7.71
CA ILE A 55 -13.04 -2.12 6.71
C ILE A 55 -13.57 -3.51 7.10
N PRO A 56 -14.75 -3.65 7.76
CA PRO A 56 -15.32 -4.95 8.12
C PRO A 56 -15.69 -5.84 6.91
N ASP A 57 -15.53 -5.35 5.68
CA ASP A 57 -15.90 -6.04 4.45
C ASP A 57 -14.75 -6.74 3.70
N THR A 58 -13.47 -6.49 4.02
CA THR A 58 -12.38 -7.00 3.16
C THR A 58 -12.15 -8.50 3.29
N ASP A 59 -12.32 -9.09 4.48
CA ASP A 59 -12.18 -10.54 4.63
C ASP A 59 -13.42 -11.29 4.14
N ARG A 60 -14.62 -10.72 4.28
CA ARG A 60 -15.83 -11.29 3.67
C ARG A 60 -15.80 -11.24 2.16
N LEU A 61 -15.29 -10.17 1.53
CA LEU A 61 -15.17 -10.09 0.07
C LEU A 61 -14.16 -11.11 -0.48
N LYS A 62 -13.10 -11.47 0.25
CA LYS A 62 -12.19 -12.55 -0.17
C LYS A 62 -12.89 -13.91 -0.26
N GLU A 63 -13.89 -14.17 0.57
CA GLU A 63 -14.70 -15.40 0.50
C GLU A 63 -15.61 -15.45 -0.75
N LEU A 64 -15.79 -14.32 -1.44
CA LEU A 64 -16.50 -14.27 -2.72
C LEU A 64 -15.62 -14.64 -3.91
N VAL A 65 -14.30 -14.80 -3.75
CA VAL A 65 -13.41 -15.27 -4.83
C VAL A 65 -13.81 -16.68 -5.25
N GLY A 66 -14.07 -16.87 -6.54
CA GLY A 66 -14.58 -18.14 -7.09
C GLY A 66 -16.09 -18.34 -6.93
N ARG A 67 -16.83 -17.41 -6.31
CA ARG A 67 -18.29 -17.43 -6.32
C ARG A 67 -18.83 -16.90 -7.64
N THR A 68 -19.93 -17.47 -8.08
CA THR A 68 -20.72 -17.00 -9.21
C THR A 68 -21.83 -16.06 -8.73
N GLY A 69 -22.11 -15.04 -9.53
CA GLY A 69 -23.16 -14.06 -9.30
C GLY A 69 -23.80 -13.64 -10.62
N VAL A 70 -24.70 -12.67 -10.53
CA VAL A 70 -25.47 -12.15 -11.67
C VAL A 70 -25.21 -10.66 -11.81
N VAL A 71 -25.00 -10.21 -13.03
CA VAL A 71 -24.80 -8.79 -13.35
C VAL A 71 -26.15 -8.07 -13.26
N LEU A 72 -26.26 -7.02 -12.44
CA LEU A 72 -27.50 -6.24 -12.31
C LEU A 72 -27.58 -5.08 -13.32
N SER A 73 -26.43 -4.58 -13.75
CA SER A 73 -26.30 -3.53 -14.74
C SER A 73 -25.17 -3.85 -15.70
N ASP A 74 -25.39 -3.57 -16.98
CA ASP A 74 -24.39 -3.61 -18.06
C ASP A 74 -23.00 -3.12 -17.59
N LEU A 75 -21.99 -3.99 -17.65
CA LEU A 75 -20.63 -3.70 -17.21
C LEU A 75 -19.82 -3.12 -18.38
N ARG A 76 -19.57 -1.80 -18.36
CA ARG A 76 -18.75 -1.08 -19.37
C ARG A 76 -17.67 -0.19 -18.76
N PRO A 77 -16.51 -0.72 -18.34
CA PRO A 77 -16.29 -2.05 -17.78
C PRO A 77 -16.74 -2.15 -16.31
N VAL A 78 -17.22 -1.04 -15.71
CA VAL A 78 -17.70 -0.99 -14.32
C VAL A 78 -19.23 -1.06 -14.27
N GLY A 79 -19.78 -1.69 -13.24
CA GLY A 79 -21.20 -1.89 -13.04
C GLY A 79 -21.50 -2.53 -11.68
N MET A 80 -22.75 -2.90 -11.46
CA MET A 80 -23.20 -3.58 -10.24
C MET A 80 -23.46 -5.05 -10.53
N CYS A 81 -22.97 -5.94 -9.65
CA CYS A 81 -23.40 -7.33 -9.62
C CYS A 81 -24.07 -7.66 -8.29
N ASP A 82 -24.88 -8.71 -8.33
CA ASP A 82 -25.38 -9.40 -7.17
C ASP A 82 -24.62 -10.71 -6.97
N PHE A 83 -24.04 -10.88 -5.79
CA PHE A 83 -23.47 -12.14 -5.35
C PHE A 83 -24.17 -12.59 -4.06
N SER A 84 -25.01 -13.63 -4.17
CA SER A 84 -25.75 -14.20 -3.03
C SER A 84 -26.60 -13.18 -2.26
N GLY A 85 -27.26 -12.25 -2.97
CA GLY A 85 -28.12 -11.21 -2.39
C GLY A 85 -27.37 -9.96 -1.91
N ARG A 86 -26.06 -9.86 -2.16
CA ARG A 86 -25.25 -8.69 -1.88
C ARG A 86 -24.91 -7.96 -3.17
N ARG A 87 -25.40 -6.72 -3.26
CA ARG A 87 -25.09 -5.79 -4.34
C ARG A 87 -23.73 -5.15 -4.12
N VAL A 88 -22.82 -5.35 -5.05
CA VAL A 88 -21.43 -4.92 -4.96
C VAL A 88 -20.94 -4.38 -6.30
N GLU A 89 -19.97 -3.47 -6.24
CA GLU A 89 -19.37 -2.88 -7.44
C GLU A 89 -18.42 -3.88 -8.09
N CYS A 90 -18.63 -4.10 -9.38
CA CYS A 90 -17.89 -5.04 -10.19
C CYS A 90 -17.19 -4.35 -11.34
N VAL A 91 -16.08 -4.91 -11.75
CA VAL A 91 -15.34 -4.53 -12.94
C VAL A 91 -15.16 -5.78 -13.81
N ALA A 92 -15.63 -5.71 -15.05
CA ALA A 92 -15.38 -6.73 -16.04
C ALA A 92 -13.87 -6.82 -16.32
N GLU A 93 -13.31 -8.03 -16.30
CA GLU A 93 -11.91 -8.25 -16.68
C GLU A 93 -11.66 -7.90 -18.15
N THR A 94 -12.63 -8.23 -19.02
CA THR A 94 -12.52 -8.02 -20.46
C THR A 94 -13.83 -7.52 -21.06
N GLY A 95 -13.75 -6.41 -21.78
CA GLY A 95 -14.81 -5.97 -22.68
C GLY A 95 -16.10 -5.55 -21.99
N TYR A 96 -17.20 -6.07 -22.51
CA TYR A 96 -18.57 -5.75 -22.11
C TYR A 96 -19.25 -7.00 -21.58
N ILE A 97 -19.97 -6.87 -20.47
CA ILE A 97 -20.83 -7.93 -19.96
C ILE A 97 -22.25 -7.38 -19.86
N GLU A 98 -23.20 -8.08 -20.49
CA GLU A 98 -24.60 -7.72 -20.46
C GLU A 98 -25.22 -7.95 -19.07
N LYS A 99 -26.20 -7.13 -18.74
CA LYS A 99 -27.09 -7.35 -17.61
C LYS A 99 -27.66 -8.77 -17.62
N ASP A 100 -27.87 -9.32 -16.42
CA ASP A 100 -28.38 -10.66 -16.14
C ASP A 100 -27.44 -11.81 -16.54
N SER A 101 -26.22 -11.51 -17.01
CA SER A 101 -25.19 -12.52 -17.27
C SER A 101 -24.63 -13.13 -15.98
N LYS A 102 -24.33 -14.43 -16.00
CA LYS A 102 -23.59 -15.10 -14.92
C LYS A 102 -22.10 -14.74 -15.00
N VAL A 103 -21.55 -14.30 -13.88
CA VAL A 103 -20.13 -13.95 -13.77
C VAL A 103 -19.49 -14.58 -12.54
N ALA A 104 -18.20 -14.89 -12.61
CA ALA A 104 -17.40 -15.41 -11.50
C ALA A 104 -16.37 -14.36 -11.06
N VAL A 105 -16.17 -14.23 -9.75
CA VAL A 105 -15.13 -13.35 -9.18
C VAL A 105 -13.76 -13.99 -9.37
N ILE A 106 -12.86 -13.26 -10.02
CA ILE A 106 -11.47 -13.68 -10.25
C ILE A 106 -10.55 -13.09 -9.18
N ARG A 107 -10.82 -11.83 -8.79
CA ARG A 107 -9.96 -11.06 -7.90
C ARG A 107 -10.75 -10.01 -7.16
N VAL A 108 -10.32 -9.69 -5.94
CA VAL A 108 -10.85 -8.59 -5.12
C VAL A 108 -9.80 -7.49 -5.03
N GLU A 109 -10.13 -6.28 -5.45
CA GLU A 109 -9.29 -5.10 -5.33
C GLU A 109 -9.95 -4.08 -4.40
N GLY A 110 -9.66 -4.21 -3.09
CA GLY A 110 -10.24 -3.32 -2.08
C GLY A 110 -11.74 -3.55 -1.94
N THR A 111 -12.54 -2.64 -2.48
CA THR A 111 -14.02 -2.68 -2.50
C THR A 111 -14.60 -3.10 -3.85
N GLN A 112 -13.77 -3.22 -4.89
CA GLN A 112 -14.19 -3.58 -6.24
C GLN A 112 -13.85 -5.04 -6.53
N LEU A 113 -14.76 -5.73 -7.23
CA LEU A 113 -14.61 -7.13 -7.62
C LEU A 113 -14.32 -7.23 -9.11
N THR A 114 -13.20 -7.84 -9.49
CA THR A 114 -12.93 -8.16 -10.89
C THR A 114 -13.63 -9.47 -11.25
N VAL A 115 -14.48 -9.43 -12.28
CA VAL A 115 -15.36 -10.52 -12.66
C VAL A 115 -15.15 -10.95 -14.12
N ARG A 116 -15.31 -12.25 -14.39
CA ARG A 116 -15.29 -12.84 -15.74
C ARG A 116 -16.63 -13.50 -16.03
N MET A 117 -17.09 -13.42 -17.27
CA MET A 117 -18.22 -14.24 -17.71
C MET A 117 -17.92 -15.73 -17.55
N VAL A 118 -18.88 -16.47 -17.03
CA VAL A 118 -18.81 -17.94 -16.99
C VAL A 118 -19.58 -18.46 -18.18
N GLU A 119 -18.88 -18.95 -19.20
CA GLU A 119 -19.54 -19.68 -20.29
C GLU A 119 -20.08 -21.00 -19.71
N GLU A 120 -21.39 -21.12 -19.66
CA GLU A 120 -22.05 -22.37 -19.31
C GLU A 120 -21.85 -23.33 -20.49
N LYS A 121 -20.77 -24.12 -20.43
CA LYS A 121 -20.54 -25.20 -21.38
C LYS A 121 -21.68 -26.21 -21.24
N ALA A 122 -22.55 -26.20 -22.25
CA ALA A 122 -23.54 -27.25 -22.51
C ALA A 122 -22.87 -28.55 -22.96
#